data_AF-A0A0U5MJU5-F1
#
_entry.id   AF-A0A0U5MJU5-F1
#
_cell.length_a   1.000
_cell.length_b   1.000
_cell.length_c   1.000
_cell.angle_alpha   90.00
_cell.angle_beta   90.00
_cell.angle_gamma   90.00
#
_symmetry.space_group_name_H-M   'P 1'
#
loop_
_entity.id
_entity.type
_entity.pdbx_description
1 polymer ?
#
loop_
_entity_poly.entity_id
_entity_poly.type
_entity_poly.pdbx_seq_one_letter_code
_entity_poly.pdbx_strand_id
1 'polypeptide(L)'
;MAIQTHREFCPADRYLYDFGLCSSGNGFAQMDTKQDASYYGNWCNPTRRVVFSYVEGDCTTQVADTDEEFARLVRESAEWHDTHGYGPLRLDPGFNAELKAALIRVGLEDLLH
;
A
#
# COMPACT_ATOMS: atom_id res chain seq x y z
N MET A 1 -12.92 17.43 -2.38
CA MET A 1 -12.77 16.09 -3.00
C MET A 1 -12.52 15.11 -1.86
N ALA A 2 -12.97 13.87 -1.98
CA ALA A 2 -13.21 13.01 -0.82
C ALA A 2 -12.62 11.62 -1.04
N ILE A 3 -11.68 11.22 -0.19
CA ILE A 3 -11.14 9.86 -0.14
C ILE A 3 -12.30 8.89 0.10
N GLN A 4 -12.48 7.95 -0.82
CA GLN A 4 -13.49 6.91 -0.69
C GLN A 4 -12.90 5.75 0.09
N THR A 5 -13.61 5.29 1.13
CA THR A 5 -13.20 4.13 1.93
C THR A 5 -14.22 3.01 1.75
N HIS A 6 -13.74 1.85 1.32
CA HIS A 6 -14.50 0.61 1.27
C HIS A 6 -13.92 -0.37 2.28
N ARG A 7 -14.80 -1.08 3.00
CA ARG A 7 -14.42 -2.10 3.97
C ARG A 7 -15.14 -3.40 3.65
N GLU A 8 -14.42 -4.50 3.74
CA GLU A 8 -14.95 -5.84 3.56
C GLU A 8 -14.23 -6.83 4.47
N PHE A 9 -14.75 -8.05 4.55
CA PHE A 9 -14.15 -9.13 5.31
C PHE A 9 -13.86 -10.31 4.39
N CYS A 10 -12.62 -10.82 4.43
CA CYS A 10 -12.16 -11.97 3.67
C CYS A 10 -11.35 -12.90 4.58
N PRO A 11 -11.91 -14.03 5.04
CA PRO A 11 -11.21 -14.93 5.96
C PRO A 11 -10.13 -15.75 5.22
N ALA A 12 -8.98 -15.11 4.96
CA ALA A 12 -7.88 -15.65 4.17
C ALA A 12 -6.52 -15.39 4.86
N ASP A 13 -5.43 -15.50 4.09
CA ASP A 13 -4.11 -14.98 4.45
C ASP A 13 -3.75 -13.85 3.47
N ARG A 14 -2.82 -12.97 3.88
CA ARG A 14 -2.34 -11.87 3.02
C ARG A 14 -1.83 -12.33 1.66
N TYR A 15 -1.36 -13.59 1.57
CA TYR A 15 -0.80 -14.17 0.36
C TYR A 15 -1.81 -14.25 -0.79
N LEU A 16 -3.12 -14.27 -0.48
CA LEU A 16 -4.18 -14.11 -1.47
C LEU A 16 -4.02 -12.79 -2.26
N TYR A 17 -3.57 -11.74 -1.59
CA TYR A 17 -3.36 -10.42 -2.18
C TYR A 17 -1.96 -10.28 -2.78
N ASP A 18 -0.91 -10.71 -2.07
CA ASP A 18 0.49 -10.64 -2.56
C ASP A 18 0.62 -11.28 -3.95
N PHE A 19 0.03 -12.48 -4.12
CA PHE A 19 0.11 -13.24 -5.36
C PHE A 19 -1.12 -13.06 -6.27
N GLY A 20 -2.07 -12.24 -5.84
CA GLY A 20 -3.33 -11.99 -6.53
C GLY A 20 -3.52 -10.52 -6.88
N LEU A 21 -4.59 -9.93 -6.33
CA LEU A 21 -5.04 -8.58 -6.66
C LEU A 21 -3.95 -7.51 -6.46
N CYS A 22 -3.14 -7.66 -5.42
CA CYS A 22 -2.11 -6.70 -5.02
C CYS A 22 -0.70 -7.09 -5.47
N SER A 23 -0.58 -7.95 -6.48
CA SER A 23 0.71 -8.26 -7.10
C SER A 23 1.28 -7.07 -7.89
N SER A 24 2.60 -7.03 -8.03
CA SER A 24 3.31 -6.02 -8.82
C SER A 24 2.94 -6.03 -10.31
N GLY A 25 2.52 -7.18 -10.84
CA GLY A 25 1.93 -7.29 -12.18
C GLY A 25 0.60 -6.54 -12.33
N ASN A 26 -0.12 -6.33 -11.23
CA ASN A 26 -1.35 -5.54 -11.16
C ASN A 26 -1.09 -4.07 -10.74
N GLY A 27 0.18 -3.64 -10.74
CA GLY A 27 0.58 -2.26 -10.44
C GLY A 27 0.56 -1.91 -8.96
N PHE A 28 0.56 -2.91 -8.07
CA PHE A 28 0.67 -2.68 -6.63
C PHE A 28 2.10 -2.83 -6.16
N ALA A 29 2.56 -1.88 -5.34
CA ALA A 29 3.76 -2.01 -4.55
C ALA A 29 3.37 -2.44 -3.14
N GLN A 30 4.10 -3.39 -2.57
CA GLN A 30 3.95 -3.73 -1.16
C GLN A 30 4.48 -2.58 -0.30
N MET A 31 3.79 -2.31 0.80
CA MET A 31 4.22 -1.35 1.81
C MET A 31 4.83 -2.15 2.95
N ASP A 32 6.13 -2.44 2.84
CA ASP A 32 6.88 -3.29 3.76
C ASP A 32 7.04 -2.62 5.12
N THR A 33 6.74 -3.39 6.17
CA THR A 33 6.86 -2.96 7.56
C THR A 33 7.52 -4.06 8.39
N LYS A 34 7.89 -3.76 9.64
CA LYS A 34 8.31 -4.79 10.61
C LYS A 34 7.16 -5.69 11.09
N GLN A 35 5.91 -5.37 10.73
CA GLN A 35 4.73 -6.16 11.12
C GLN A 35 4.31 -7.18 10.06
N ASP A 36 5.00 -7.23 8.92
CA ASP A 36 4.70 -8.14 7.84
C ASP A 36 4.62 -9.59 8.32
N ALA A 37 3.41 -10.14 8.26
CA ALA A 37 3.08 -11.48 8.72
C ALA A 37 1.94 -12.04 7.88
N SER A 38 1.69 -13.36 7.90
CA SER A 38 0.63 -13.97 7.06
C SER A 38 -0.76 -13.37 7.28
N TYR A 39 -1.00 -12.78 8.45
CA TYR A 39 -2.25 -12.14 8.84
C TYR A 39 -2.27 -10.61 8.67
N TYR A 40 -1.18 -9.98 8.18
CA TYR A 40 -1.05 -8.52 8.10
C TYR A 40 -0.28 -8.08 6.85
N GLY A 41 -0.88 -7.20 6.04
CA GLY A 41 -0.22 -6.63 4.87
C GLY A 41 -0.83 -5.32 4.39
N ASN A 42 -0.02 -4.49 3.75
CA ASN A 42 -0.41 -3.23 3.15
C ASN A 42 0.18 -3.10 1.75
N TRP A 43 -0.56 -2.49 0.83
CA TRP A 43 -0.14 -2.29 -0.56
C TRP A 43 -0.67 -0.97 -1.09
N CYS A 44 0.00 -0.41 -2.10
CA CYS A 44 -0.43 0.81 -2.76
C CYS A 44 -0.31 0.69 -4.28
N ASN A 45 -1.21 1.34 -5.01
CA ASN A 45 -1.18 1.44 -6.46
C ASN A 45 -1.20 2.91 -6.88
N PRO A 46 -0.06 3.48 -7.31
CA PRO A 46 0.04 4.91 -7.62
C PRO A 46 -0.73 5.31 -8.87
N THR A 47 -0.93 4.40 -9.82
CA THR A 47 -1.68 4.68 -11.05
C THR A 47 -3.18 4.78 -10.78
N ARG A 48 -3.70 3.91 -9.89
CA ARG A 48 -5.11 3.87 -9.51
C ARG A 48 -5.42 4.70 -8.26
N ARG A 49 -4.40 5.26 -7.60
CA ARG A 49 -4.50 6.02 -6.34
C ARG A 49 -5.17 5.22 -5.22
N VAL A 50 -4.81 3.94 -5.13
CA VAL A 50 -5.40 2.99 -4.17
C VAL A 50 -4.40 2.66 -3.08
N VAL A 51 -4.84 2.68 -1.82
CA VAL A 51 -4.14 2.05 -0.69
C VAL A 51 -5.04 0.92 -0.18
N PHE A 52 -4.47 -0.26 -0.02
CA PHE A 52 -5.16 -1.45 0.45
C PHE A 52 -4.46 -1.99 1.71
N SER A 53 -5.24 -2.34 2.71
CA SER A 53 -4.78 -2.91 3.98
C SER A 53 -5.57 -4.17 4.31
N TYR A 54 -4.86 -5.18 4.81
CA TYR A 54 -5.39 -6.45 5.26
C TYR A 54 -4.92 -6.75 6.68
N VAL A 55 -5.84 -7.06 7.59
CA VAL A 55 -5.54 -7.46 8.98
C VAL A 55 -6.52 -8.54 9.43
N GLU A 56 -6.06 -9.78 9.61
CA GLU A 56 -6.85 -10.89 10.18
C GLU A 56 -8.26 -11.05 9.56
N GLY A 57 -8.37 -10.78 8.26
CA GLY A 57 -9.61 -10.86 7.49
C GLY A 57 -10.25 -9.51 7.20
N ASP A 58 -9.99 -8.49 8.01
CA ASP A 58 -10.48 -7.14 7.77
C ASP A 58 -9.70 -6.48 6.63
N CYS A 59 -10.44 -6.05 5.61
CA CYS A 59 -9.90 -5.43 4.42
C CYS A 59 -10.37 -3.98 4.35
N THR A 60 -9.44 -3.05 4.17
CA THR A 60 -9.76 -1.64 3.92
C THR A 60 -9.14 -1.18 2.61
N THR A 61 -9.96 -0.68 1.70
CA THR A 61 -9.52 -0.03 0.46
C THR A 61 -9.81 1.45 0.55
N GLN A 62 -8.79 2.28 0.34
CA GLN A 62 -8.92 3.72 0.22
C GLN A 62 -8.57 4.15 -1.21
N VAL A 63 -9.42 4.97 -1.81
CA VAL A 63 -9.22 5.51 -3.17
C VAL A 63 -9.20 7.03 -3.09
N ALA A 64 -8.11 7.62 -3.56
CA ALA A 64 -7.92 9.07 -3.63
C ALA A 64 -8.24 9.62 -5.04
N ASP A 65 -8.71 10.86 -5.10
CA ASP A 65 -9.04 11.50 -6.38
C ASP A 65 -7.79 12.08 -7.06
N THR A 66 -6.81 12.54 -6.26
CA THR A 66 -5.58 13.18 -6.74
C THR A 66 -4.30 12.47 -6.27
N ASP A 67 -3.19 12.76 -6.96
CA ASP A 67 -1.87 12.22 -6.62
C ASP A 67 -1.41 12.72 -5.25
N GLU A 68 -1.73 13.97 -4.89
CA GLU A 68 -1.40 14.55 -3.59
C GLU A 68 -2.16 13.87 -2.44
N GLU A 69 -3.45 13.58 -2.64
CA GLU A 69 -4.25 12.82 -1.66
C GLU A 69 -3.73 11.39 -1.49
N PHE A 70 -3.37 10.74 -2.59
CA PHE A 70 -2.75 9.41 -2.56
C PHE A 70 -1.41 9.43 -1.80
N ALA A 71 -0.52 10.35 -2.14
CA ALA A 71 0.77 10.48 -1.48
C ALA A 71 0.61 10.76 0.01
N ARG A 72 -0.39 11.58 0.39
CA ARG A 72 -0.73 11.83 1.79
C ARG A 72 -1.16 10.54 2.51
N LEU A 73 -2.03 9.71 1.94
CA LEU A 73 -2.43 8.43 2.55
C LEU A 73 -1.24 7.51 2.81
N VAL A 74 -0.31 7.40 1.84
CA VAL A 74 0.89 6.57 2.00
C VAL A 74 1.81 7.12 3.08
N ARG A 75 1.98 8.45 3.15
CA ARG A 75 2.82 9.11 4.16
C ARG A 75 2.22 9.03 5.56
N GLU A 76 0.92 9.22 5.70
CA GLU A 76 0.20 9.03 6.98
C GLU A 76 0.38 7.58 7.48
N SER A 77 0.33 6.59 6.59
CA SER A 77 0.64 5.20 6.94
C SER A 77 2.11 5.03 7.36
N ALA A 78 3.06 5.59 6.62
CA ALA A 78 4.48 5.51 6.98
C ALA A 78 4.78 6.13 8.35
N GLU A 79 4.21 7.30 8.65
CA GLU A 79 4.33 7.99 9.94
C GLU A 79 3.71 7.16 11.07
N TRP A 80 2.51 6.60 10.86
CA TRP A 80 1.89 5.74 11.86
C TRP A 80 2.75 4.53 12.21
N HIS A 81 3.32 3.86 11.20
CA HIS A 81 4.19 2.71 11.45
C HIS A 81 5.49 3.12 12.18
N ASP A 82 6.11 4.24 11.81
CA ASP A 82 7.32 4.72 12.47
C ASP A 82 7.07 5.07 13.94
N THR A 83 6.01 5.85 14.21
CA THR A 83 5.62 6.27 15.56
C THR A 83 5.28 5.11 16.50
N HIS A 84 4.83 3.98 15.95
CA HIS A 84 4.49 2.78 16.73
C HIS A 84 5.60 1.71 16.74
N GLY A 85 6.79 2.02 16.21
CA GLY A 85 7.96 1.13 16.23
C GLY A 85 7.95 0.03 15.16
N TYR A 86 7.03 0.11 14.20
CA TYR A 86 6.84 -0.82 13.09
C TYR A 86 7.51 -0.36 11.79
N GLY A 87 8.00 0.88 11.76
CA GLY A 87 8.76 1.43 10.66
C GLY A 87 10.24 1.03 10.62
N PRO A 88 11.00 1.52 9.63
CA PRO A 88 10.51 2.38 8.55
C PRO A 88 9.64 1.60 7.56
N LEU A 89 8.58 2.25 7.06
CA LEU A 89 7.79 1.71 5.95
C LEU A 89 8.57 1.91 4.64
N ARG A 90 8.69 0.86 3.83
CA ARG A 90 9.32 0.94 2.50
C ARG A 90 8.36 0.47 1.41
N LEU A 91 8.41 1.11 0.26
CA LEU A 91 7.61 0.75 -0.91
C LEU A 91 8.43 -0.18 -1.80
N ASP A 92 8.00 -1.43 -1.89
CA ASP A 92 8.60 -2.44 -2.76
C ASP A 92 7.79 -2.61 -4.06
N PRO A 93 8.23 -2.01 -5.18
CA PRO A 93 7.64 -2.25 -6.49
C PRO A 93 8.12 -3.58 -7.13
N GLY A 94 8.94 -4.36 -6.42
CA GLY A 94 9.69 -5.48 -6.97
C GLY A 94 10.62 -5.02 -8.10
N PHE A 95 10.79 -5.88 -9.12
CA PHE A 95 11.56 -5.53 -10.32
C PHE A 95 10.76 -4.73 -11.37
N ASN A 96 9.59 -4.19 -11.02
CA ASN A 96 8.74 -3.45 -11.95
C ASN A 96 9.20 -1.98 -12.07
N ALA A 97 9.94 -1.68 -13.14
CA ALA A 97 10.47 -0.34 -13.41
C ALA A 97 9.37 0.71 -13.66
N GLU A 98 8.24 0.32 -14.27
CA GLU A 98 7.12 1.24 -14.53
C GLU A 98 6.42 1.62 -13.23
N LEU A 99 6.21 0.65 -12.35
CA LEU A 99 5.62 0.88 -11.02
C LEU A 99 6.54 1.78 -10.18
N LYS A 100 7.85 1.53 -10.20
CA LYS A 100 8.83 2.42 -9.56
C LYS A 100 8.73 3.85 -10.10
N ALA A 101 8.68 4.02 -11.42
CA ALA A 101 8.54 5.34 -12.04
C ALA A 101 7.21 6.03 -11.68
N ALA A 102 6.13 5.27 -11.52
CA ALA A 102 4.84 5.80 -11.08
C ALA A 102 4.88 6.31 -9.63
N LEU A 103 5.56 5.59 -8.72
CA LEU A 103 5.77 6.02 -7.34
C LEU A 103 6.59 7.32 -7.24
N ILE A 104 7.63 7.45 -8.07
CA ILE A 104 8.43 8.70 -8.16
C ILE A 104 7.56 9.86 -8.63
N ARG A 105 6.69 9.64 -9.63
CA ARG A 105 5.84 10.71 -10.20
C ARG A 105 4.88 11.31 -9.18
N VAL A 106 4.40 10.50 -8.25
CA VAL A 106 3.51 10.93 -7.16
C VAL A 106 4.27 11.40 -5.91
N GLY A 107 5.60 11.57 -6.00
CA GLY A 107 6.43 12.16 -4.96
C GLY A 107 6.66 11.24 -3.76
N LEU A 108 6.85 9.93 -3.99
CA LEU A 108 7.12 8.93 -2.95
C LEU A 108 8.51 8.28 -3.11
N GLU A 109 9.43 8.91 -3.84
CA GLU A 109 10.76 8.37 -4.11
C GLU A 109 11.60 8.13 -2.84
N ASP A 110 11.36 8.91 -1.79
CA ASP A 110 12.04 8.81 -0.49
C ASP A 110 11.66 7.55 0.30
N LEU A 111 10.50 6.95 -0.02
CA LEU A 111 9.99 5.75 0.62
C LEU A 111 10.31 4.46 -0.13
N LEU A 112 10.88 4.53 -1.34
CA LEU A 112 11.24 3.33 -2.12
C LEU A 112 12.28 2.46 -1.38
N HIS A 113 12.15 1.15 -1.57
CA HIS A 113 13.17 0.15 -1.21
C HIS A 113 14.34 0.15 -2.21
#